data_AF-A0A7W7KR54-F1
#
_entry.id   AF-A0A7W7KR54-F1
#
_cell.length_a   1.000
_cell.length_b   1.000
_cell.length_c   1.000
_cell.angle_alpha   90.00
_cell.angle_beta   90.00
_cell.angle_gamma   90.00
#
_symmetry.space_group_name_H-M   'P 1'
#
loop_
_entity.id
_entity.type
_entity.pdbx_description
1 polymer ?
#
loop_
_entity_poly.entity_id
_entity_poly.type
_entity_poly.pdbx_seq_one_letter_code
_entity_poly.pdbx_strand_id
1 'polypeptide(L)' 'MTFTAPTLLHLNDDLSYQSLQDAAYGRHRALLHMLNFLASIPDHGTPSAEVLTGAFTCLEYLAEDSAHLYDAADRTRT' A
#
# COMPACT_ATOMS: atom_id res chain seq x y z
N MET A 1 14.91 15.16 -9.89
CA MET A 1 13.70 14.49 -10.42
C MET A 1 12.75 14.35 -9.26
N THR A 2 11.65 15.10 -9.27
CA THR A 2 10.67 15.10 -8.18
C THR A 2 9.75 13.91 -8.39
N PHE A 3 9.81 12.93 -7.49
CA PHE A 3 8.89 11.80 -7.50
C PHE A 3 7.52 12.31 -7.06
N THR A 4 6.69 12.72 -8.01
CA THR A 4 5.27 12.95 -7.74
C THR A 4 4.66 11.60 -7.47
N ALA A 5 4.37 11.34 -6.19
CA ALA A 5 3.62 10.17 -5.75
C ALA A 5 2.43 9.96 -6.71
N PRO A 6 2.27 8.77 -7.31
CA PRO A 6 1.13 8.50 -8.16
C PRO A 6 -0.11 8.73 -7.31
N THR A 7 -0.99 9.57 -7.83
CA THR A 7 -2.23 10.10 -7.26
C THR A 7 -2.89 9.11 -6.29
N LEU A 8 -2.51 9.16 -5.01
CA LEU A 8 -3.14 8.39 -3.96
C LEU A 8 -4.46 9.08 -3.62
N LEU A 9 -5.44 8.84 -4.48
CA LEU A 9 -6.83 9.26 -4.38
C LEU A 9 -7.02 10.78 -4.39
N HIS A 10 -7.94 11.22 -5.26
CA HIS A 10 -8.59 12.50 -5.10
C HIS A 10 -9.31 12.51 -3.73
N LEU A 11 -8.61 12.92 -2.67
CA LEU A 11 -9.18 13.20 -1.34
C LEU A 11 -9.93 14.55 -1.34
N ASN A 12 -10.61 14.88 -2.44
CA ASN A 12 -11.35 16.13 -2.61
C ASN A 12 -12.86 15.95 -2.43
N ASP A 13 -13.33 14.71 -2.26
CA ASP A 13 -14.69 14.40 -1.84
C ASP A 13 -14.64 13.89 -0.40
N ASP A 14 -15.61 14.30 0.41
CA ASP A 14 -15.69 14.05 1.85
C ASP A 14 -15.11 12.68 2.27
N LEU A 15 -14.27 12.70 3.32
CA LEU A 15 -13.72 11.51 3.97
C LEU A 15 -14.87 10.65 4.53
N SER A 16 -15.45 9.84 3.67
CA SER A 16 -16.54 8.92 3.97
C SER A 16 -15.97 7.55 4.33
N TYR A 17 -16.75 6.77 5.09
CA TYR A 17 -16.45 5.36 5.34
C TYR A 17 -16.09 4.62 4.05
N GLN A 18 -16.85 4.85 2.97
CA GLN A 18 -16.65 4.14 1.70
C GLN A 18 -15.34 4.55 1.01
N SER A 19 -15.01 5.84 0.97
CA SER A 19 -13.75 6.29 0.35
C SER A 19 -12.52 5.80 1.13
N LEU A 20 -12.60 5.72 2.46
CA LEU A 20 -11.55 5.14 3.30
C LEU A 20 -11.41 3.63 3.11
N GLN A 21 -12.52 2.89 3.05
CA GLN A 21 -12.51 1.44 2.76
C GLN A 21 -11.92 1.13 1.38
N ASP A 22 -12.34 1.86 0.35
CA ASP A 22 -11.82 1.66 -1.02
C ASP A 22 -10.31 1.97 -1.07
N ALA A 23 -9.86 3.00 -0.34
CA ALA A 23 -8.45 3.32 -0.20
C ALA A 23 -7.68 2.18 0.47
N ALA A 24 -8.15 1.73 1.64
CA ALA A 24 -7.54 0.66 2.44
C ALA A 24 -7.42 -0.63 1.61
N TYR A 25 -8.52 -1.00 0.94
CA TYR A 25 -8.58 -2.14 0.05
C TYR A 25 -7.57 -2.03 -1.09
N GLY A 26 -7.45 -0.86 -1.70
CA GLY A 26 -6.44 -0.60 -2.74
C GLY A 26 -5.01 -0.89 -2.28
N ARG A 27 -4.62 -0.45 -1.07
CA ARG A 27 -3.25 -0.64 -0.55
C ARG A 27 -3.00 -2.08 -0.14
N HIS A 28 -3.98 -2.69 0.53
CA HIS A 28 -3.92 -4.11 0.88
C HIS A 28 -3.81 -4.97 -0.38
N ARG A 29 -4.57 -4.69 -1.44
CA ARG A 29 -4.45 -5.41 -2.71
C ARG A 29 -3.08 -5.21 -3.37
N ALA A 30 -2.55 -3.98 -3.38
CA ALA A 30 -1.21 -3.72 -3.89
C ALA A 30 -0.14 -4.52 -3.13
N LEU A 31 -0.22 -4.57 -1.79
CA LEU A 31 0.64 -5.39 -0.95
C LEU A 31 0.59 -6.87 -1.35
N LEU A 32 -0.61 -7.45 -1.44
CA LEU A 32 -0.78 -8.86 -1.82
C LEU A 32 -0.26 -9.14 -3.23
N HIS A 33 -0.46 -8.22 -4.18
CA HIS A 33 0.06 -8.35 -5.53
C HIS A 33 1.59 -8.32 -5.56
N MET A 34 2.23 -7.41 -4.81
CA MET A 34 3.69 -7.38 -4.71
C MET A 34 4.25 -8.62 -4.03
N LEU A 35 3.64 -9.08 -2.93
CA LEU A 35 4.04 -10.32 -2.25
C LEU A 35 3.93 -11.53 -3.17
N ASN A 36 2.81 -11.65 -3.90
CA ASN A 36 2.63 -12.74 -4.85
C ASN A 36 3.61 -12.65 -6.02
N PHE A 37 3.87 -11.44 -6.54
CA PHE A 37 4.87 -11.22 -7.58
C PHE A 37 6.25 -11.67 -7.13
N LEU A 38 6.71 -11.22 -5.96
CA LEU A 38 7.98 -11.63 -5.39
C LEU A 38 8.03 -13.15 -5.18
N ALA A 39 7.01 -13.74 -4.56
CA ALA A 39 6.95 -15.19 -4.34
C ALA A 39 6.91 -16.02 -5.63
N SER A 40 6.45 -15.46 -6.75
CA SER A 40 6.32 -16.16 -8.03
C SER A 40 7.58 -16.11 -8.88
N ILE A 41 8.57 -15.29 -8.53
CA ILE A 41 9.83 -15.22 -9.29
C ILE A 41 10.71 -16.40 -8.86
N PRO A 42 11.08 -17.31 -9.78
CA PRO A 42 11.85 -18.52 -9.43
C PRO A 42 13.31 -18.23 -9.05
N ASP A 43 13.87 -17.14 -9.56
CA ASP A 43 15.22 -16.66 -9.23
C ASP A 43 15.22 -15.13 -9.23
N HIS A 44 15.50 -14.52 -8.08
CA HIS A 44 15.60 -13.06 -7.94
C HIS A 44 16.98 -12.53 -8.34
N GLY A 45 17.91 -13.42 -8.70
CA GLY A 45 19.33 -13.13 -8.83
C GLY A 45 19.95 -12.81 -7.47
N THR A 46 20.87 -11.84 -7.45
CA THR A 46 21.53 -11.36 -6.23
C THR A 46 21.22 -9.87 -6.01
N PRO A 47 19.99 -9.51 -5.60
CA PRO A 47 19.66 -8.12 -5.31
C PRO A 47 20.56 -7.60 -4.18
N SER A 48 20.97 -6.35 -4.27
CA SER A 48 21.74 -5.72 -3.19
C SER A 48 20.88 -5.60 -1.93
N ALA A 49 21.53 -5.54 -0.77
CA ALA A 49 20.84 -5.33 0.50
C ALA A 49 19.98 -4.05 0.49
N GLU A 50 20.45 -2.98 -0.17
CA GLU A 50 19.71 -1.73 -0.32
C GLU A 50 18.39 -1.91 -1.09
N VAL A 51 18.41 -2.71 -2.17
CA VAL A 51 17.20 -3.01 -2.97
C VAL A 51 16.21 -3.83 -2.16
N LEU A 52 16.68 -4.84 -1.42
CA LEU A 52 15.82 -5.65 -0.55
C LEU A 52 15.20 -4.82 0.56
N THR A 53 15.99 -3.99 1.24
CA THR A 53 15.49 -3.07 2.27
C THR A 53 14.44 -2.13 1.70
N GLY A 54 14.69 -1.50 0.54
CA GLY A 54 13.72 -0.63 -0.10
C GLY A 54 12.41 -1.34 -0.46
N ALA A 55 12.51 -2.56 -1.00
CA ALA A 55 11.34 -3.38 -1.33
C ALA A 55 10.53 -3.72 -0.07
N PHE A 56 11.18 -4.17 1.01
CA PHE A 56 10.50 -4.49 2.27
C PHE A 56 9.88 -3.26 2.93
N THR A 57 10.57 -2.12 2.96
CA THR A 57 10.00 -0.86 3.46
C THR A 57 8.76 -0.44 2.68
N CYS A 58 8.72 -0.63 1.35
CA CYS A 58 7.50 -0.38 0.57
C CYS A 58 6.35 -1.32 0.96
N LEU A 59 6.63 -2.60 1.22
CA LEU A 59 5.61 -3.56 1.66
C LEU A 59 5.10 -3.23 3.07
N GLU A 60 5.99 -2.86 3.99
CA GLU A 60 5.65 -2.39 5.34
C GLU A 60 4.74 -1.16 5.26
N TYR A 61 5.10 -0.17 4.45
CA TYR A 61 4.28 1.02 4.23
C TYR A 61 2.87 0.67 3.74
N LEU A 62 2.74 -0.22 2.75
CA LEU A 62 1.43 -0.63 2.23
C LEU A 62 0.59 -1.36 3.30
N ALA A 63 1.25 -2.18 4.13
CA ALA A 63 0.58 -2.87 5.24
C ALA A 63 0.06 -1.87 6.29
N GLU A 64 0.94 -0.99 6.77
CA GLU A 64 0.60 0.03 7.78
C GLU A 64 -0.46 1.01 7.27
N ASP A 65 -0.30 1.54 6.06
CA ASP A 65 -1.25 2.50 5.47
C ASP A 65 -2.64 1.85 5.30
N SER A 66 -2.69 0.60 4.81
CA SER A 66 -3.97 -0.11 4.67
C SER A 66 -4.66 -0.33 6.02
N ALA A 67 -3.92 -0.70 7.07
CA ALA A 67 -4.46 -0.89 8.41
C ALA A 67 -5.01 0.43 8.99
N HIS A 68 -4.23 1.51 8.89
CA HIS A 68 -4.66 2.84 9.35
C HIS A 68 -5.92 3.32 8.64
N LEU A 69 -6.06 3.03 7.34
CA LEU A 69 -7.25 3.40 6.56
C LEU A 69 -8.48 2.58 6.95
N TYR A 70 -8.33 1.27 7.21
CA TYR A 70 -9.42 0.45 7.76
C TYR A 70 -9.87 0.96 9.14
N ASP A 71 -8.92 1.24 10.03
CA ASP A 71 -9.21 1.79 11.36
C ASP A 71 -9.84 3.19 11.30
N ALA A 72 -9.42 4.02 10.34
CA ALA A 72 -10.04 5.31 10.10
C ALA A 72 -11.47 5.15 9.59
N ALA A 73 -11.71 4.23 8.64
CA ALA A 73 -13.05 3.94 8.16
C ALA A 73 -13.97 3.49 9.31
N ASP A 74 -13.53 2.54 10.13
CA ASP A 74 -14.34 2.03 11.24
C ASP A 74 -14.70 3.12 12.25
N ARG A 75 -13.78 4.07 12.52
CA ARG A 75 -14.06 5.25 13.36
C ARG A 75 -15.07 6.23 12.75
N THR A 76 -15.19 6.30 11.43
CA THR A 76 -16.22 7.13 10.76
C THR A 76 -17.61 6.50 10.76
N ARG A 77 -17.71 5.20 11.08
CA ARG A 77 -18.98 4.47 11.14
C ARG A 77 -19.65 4.55 12.53
N THR A 78 -18.85 4.81 13.57
CA THR A 78 -19.28 4.95 14.98
C THR A 78 -19.61 6.39 15.34
#